data_AF-A0A4P6JST6-F1
#
_entry.id   AF-A0A4P6JST6-F1
#
_cell.length_a   1.000
_cell.length_b   1.000
_cell.length_c   1.000
_cell.angle_alpha   90.00
_cell.angle_beta   90.00
_cell.angle_gamma   90.00
#
_symmetry.space_group_name_H-M   'P 1'
#
loop_
_entity.id
_entity.type
_entity.pdbx_description
1 polymer ?
#
loop_
_entity_poly.entity_id
_entity_poly.type
_entity_poly.pdbx_seq_one_letter_code
_entity_poly.pdbx_strand_id
1 'polypeptide(L)'
;MQADEAKMTAQQHAQHIAQLIQAAQNECRADIRRVSDPRAQALFETVAEVLGGTIKALNDYRNGNEASRIAAQNHPHAGAKSPPTVSDLAVDVDAAEPPPHLSAEMPQQQEKPG
;
A
#
# COMPACT_ATOMS: atom_id res chain seq x y z
N MET A 1 1.01 -6.20 -33.42
CA MET A 1 0.02 -6.08 -32.33
C MET A 1 -0.27 -4.63 -31.96
N GLN A 2 0.72 -3.72 -31.92
CA GLN A 2 0.50 -2.30 -31.54
C GLN A 2 -0.42 -1.47 -32.46
N ALA A 3 -0.53 -1.79 -33.76
CA ALA A 3 -1.36 -1.02 -34.69
C ALA A 3 -2.88 -1.18 -34.47
N ASP A 4 -3.30 -2.27 -33.81
CA ASP A 4 -4.70 -2.51 -33.45
C ASP A 4 -5.07 -1.84 -32.11
N GLU A 5 -4.13 -1.72 -31.18
CA GLU A 5 -4.35 -1.03 -29.89
C GLU A 5 -4.60 0.46 -30.06
N ALA A 6 -3.95 1.11 -31.02
CA ALA A 6 -4.15 2.54 -31.30
C ALA A 6 -5.57 2.90 -31.78
N LYS A 7 -6.37 1.90 -32.18
CA LYS A 7 -7.76 2.08 -32.63
C LYS A 7 -8.79 1.69 -31.58
N MET A 8 -8.36 1.16 -30.44
CA MET A 8 -9.28 0.73 -29.39
C MET A 8 -9.91 1.93 -28.70
N THR A 9 -11.21 1.84 -28.43
CA THR A 9 -11.88 2.78 -27.54
C THR A 9 -11.40 2.59 -26.10
N ALA A 10 -11.60 3.59 -25.25
CA ALA A 10 -11.27 3.49 -23.83
C ALA A 10 -11.98 2.29 -23.15
N GLN A 11 -13.21 1.96 -23.58
CA GLN A 11 -13.93 0.78 -23.09
C GLN A 11 -13.30 -0.53 -23.56
N GLN A 12 -12.80 -0.60 -24.80
CA GLN A 12 -12.07 -1.76 -25.32
C GLN A 12 -10.74 -1.94 -24.59
N HIS A 13 -10.02 -0.85 -24.30
CA HIS A 13 -8.82 -0.89 -23.45
C HIS A 13 -9.13 -1.38 -22.04
N ALA A 14 -10.18 -0.85 -21.39
CA ALA A 14 -10.59 -1.29 -20.06
C ALA A 14 -10.92 -2.78 -20.02
N GLN A 15 -11.59 -3.30 -21.06
CA GLN A 15 -11.88 -4.73 -21.20
C GLN A 15 -10.62 -5.56 -21.36
N HIS A 16 -9.71 -5.14 -22.24
CA HIS A 16 -8.45 -5.85 -22.47
C HIS A 16 -7.61 -5.93 -21.20
N ILE A 17 -7.47 -4.81 -20.48
CA ILE A 17 -6.76 -4.76 -19.20
C ILE A 17 -7.43 -5.67 -18.17
N ALA A 18 -8.76 -5.66 -18.08
CA ALA A 18 -9.49 -6.53 -17.15
C ALA A 18 -9.20 -8.03 -17.43
N GLN A 19 -9.08 -8.42 -18.70
CA GLN A 19 -8.73 -9.80 -19.07
C GLN A 19 -7.30 -10.18 -18.65
N LEU A 20 -6.33 -9.28 -18.83
CA LEU A 20 -4.95 -9.50 -18.38
C LEU A 20 -4.87 -9.65 -16.86
N ILE A 21 -5.57 -8.78 -16.13
CA ILE A 21 -5.63 -8.83 -14.66
C ILE A 21 -6.37 -10.10 -14.19
N GLN A 22 -7.43 -10.52 -14.88
CA GLN A 22 -8.14 -11.76 -14.58
C GLN A 22 -7.23 -12.98 -14.72
N ALA A 23 -6.36 -13.02 -15.73
CA ALA A 23 -5.38 -14.09 -15.89
C ALA A 23 -4.40 -14.13 -14.71
N ALA A 24 -3.87 -12.97 -14.29
CA ALA A 24 -3.00 -12.89 -13.12
C ALA A 24 -3.71 -13.30 -11.81
N GLN A 25 -4.97 -12.86 -11.62
CA GLN A 25 -5.78 -13.26 -10.46
C GLN A 25 -5.96 -14.78 -10.40
N ASN A 26 -6.26 -15.40 -11.55
CA ASN A 26 -6.44 -16.84 -11.63
C ASN A 26 -5.14 -17.59 -11.30
N GLU A 27 -3.99 -17.08 -11.74
CA GLU A 27 -2.69 -17.67 -11.41
C GLU A 27 -2.40 -17.59 -9.90
N CYS A 28 -2.64 -16.43 -9.27
CA CYS A 28 -2.52 -16.31 -7.81
C CYS A 28 -3.39 -17.35 -7.08
N ARG A 29 -4.65 -17.52 -7.50
CA ARG A 29 -5.55 -18.52 -6.90
C ARG A 29 -5.10 -19.97 -7.15
N ALA A 30 -4.50 -20.25 -8.30
CA ALA A 30 -3.94 -21.55 -8.60
C ALA A 30 -2.70 -21.83 -7.73
N ASP A 31 -1.82 -20.84 -7.57
CA ASP A 31 -0.58 -20.96 -6.82
C ASP A 31 -0.78 -21.17 -5.33
N ILE A 32 -1.87 -20.65 -4.74
CA ILE A 32 -2.27 -20.98 -3.35
C ILE A 32 -2.31 -22.51 -3.12
N ARG A 33 -2.74 -23.29 -4.12
CA ARG A 33 -2.82 -24.76 -4.04
C ARG A 33 -1.51 -25.46 -4.38
N ARG A 34 -0.57 -24.78 -5.05
CA ARG A 34 0.71 -25.35 -5.49
C ARG A 34 1.84 -25.08 -4.50
N VAL A 35 1.79 -23.96 -3.80
CA VAL A 35 2.81 -23.60 -2.81
C VAL A 35 2.44 -24.10 -1.43
N SER A 36 3.45 -24.51 -0.66
CA SER A 36 3.29 -25.00 0.71
C SER A 36 3.64 -23.97 1.79
N ASP A 37 4.33 -22.87 1.44
CA ASP A 37 4.64 -21.78 2.38
C ASP A 37 3.35 -21.02 2.76
N PRO A 38 2.90 -21.06 4.03
CA PRO A 38 1.70 -20.37 4.46
C PRO A 38 1.74 -18.86 4.23
N ARG A 39 2.92 -18.24 4.27
CA ARG A 39 3.06 -16.79 4.03
C ARG A 39 2.84 -16.46 2.55
N ALA A 40 3.33 -17.31 1.65
CA ALA A 40 3.10 -17.16 0.22
C ALA A 40 1.62 -17.34 -0.12
N GLN A 41 0.94 -18.33 0.48
CA GLN A 41 -0.50 -18.53 0.31
C GLN A 41 -1.30 -17.30 0.74
N ALA A 42 -0.99 -16.73 1.92
CA ALA A 42 -1.66 -15.53 2.41
C ALA A 42 -1.43 -14.31 1.51
N LEU A 43 -0.20 -14.15 0.98
CA LEU A 43 0.13 -13.11 0.02
C LEU A 43 -0.69 -13.27 -1.28
N PHE A 44 -0.74 -14.47 -1.85
CA PHE A 44 -1.47 -14.72 -3.10
C PHE A 44 -2.98 -14.53 -2.94
N GLU A 45 -3.57 -14.87 -1.79
CA GLU A 45 -4.98 -14.56 -1.53
C GLU A 45 -5.22 -13.05 -1.49
N THR A 46 -4.37 -12.31 -0.77
CA THR A 46 -4.47 -10.84 -0.68
C THR A 46 -4.32 -10.18 -2.06
N VAL A 47 -3.34 -10.62 -2.86
CA VAL A 47 -3.14 -10.12 -4.22
C VAL A 47 -4.35 -10.46 -5.09
N ALA A 48 -4.85 -11.69 -5.04
CA ALA A 48 -6.03 -12.10 -5.82
C ALA A 48 -7.28 -11.27 -5.48
N GLU A 49 -7.46 -10.86 -4.22
CA GLU A 49 -8.54 -9.98 -3.79
C GLU A 49 -8.40 -8.56 -4.38
N VAL A 50 -7.21 -7.97 -4.27
CA VAL A 50 -6.93 -6.63 -4.84
C VAL A 50 -7.16 -6.63 -6.36
N LEU A 51 -6.65 -7.63 -7.07
CA LEU A 51 -6.87 -7.78 -8.51
C LEU A 51 -8.37 -7.92 -8.84
N GLY A 52 -9.15 -8.61 -7.99
CA GLY A 52 -10.61 -8.70 -8.11
C GLY A 52 -11.31 -7.35 -8.00
N GLY A 53 -10.89 -6.50 -7.06
CA GLY A 53 -11.36 -5.12 -6.94
C GLY A 53 -11.04 -4.29 -8.18
N THR A 54 -9.83 -4.42 -8.73
CA THR A 54 -9.40 -3.73 -9.94
C THR A 54 -10.21 -4.15 -11.18
N ILE A 55 -10.45 -5.46 -11.36
CA ILE A 55 -11.30 -5.99 -12.45
C ILE A 55 -12.70 -5.41 -12.36
N LYS A 56 -13.26 -5.35 -11.14
CA LYS A 56 -14.58 -4.76 -10.91
C LYS A 56 -14.63 -3.30 -11.33
N ALA A 57 -13.66 -2.49 -10.90
CA ALA A 57 -13.60 -1.06 -11.26
C ALA A 57 -13.54 -0.84 -12.79
N LEU A 58 -12.77 -1.66 -13.51
CA LEU A 58 -12.69 -1.59 -14.97
C LEU A 58 -14.02 -1.97 -15.65
N ASN A 59 -14.75 -2.94 -15.10
CA ASN A 59 -16.07 -3.32 -15.59
C ASN A 59 -17.14 -2.28 -15.26
N ASP A 60 -17.08 -1.67 -14.08
CA ASP A 60 -17.99 -0.60 -13.66
C ASP A 60 -17.85 0.62 -14.59
N TYR A 61 -16.60 1.01 -14.90
CA TYR A 61 -16.30 2.05 -15.91
C TYR A 61 -16.93 1.73 -17.27
N ARG A 62 -16.80 0.49 -17.75
CA ARG A 62 -17.37 0.08 -19.05
C ARG A 62 -18.89 0.17 -19.08
N ASN A 63 -19.55 -0.19 -17.98
CA ASN A 63 -21.00 -0.23 -17.89
C ASN A 63 -21.63 1.15 -17.63
N GLY A 64 -20.83 2.22 -17.54
CA GLY A 64 -21.33 3.56 -17.21
C GLY A 64 -21.84 3.69 -15.77
N ASN A 65 -21.46 2.75 -14.89
CA ASN A 65 -21.80 2.80 -13.49
C ASN A 65 -20.76 3.65 -12.77
N GLU A 66 -21.10 4.90 -12.42
CA GLU A 66 -20.24 5.81 -11.67
C GLU A 66 -20.00 5.40 -10.19
N ALA A 67 -20.44 4.21 -9.80
CA ALA A 67 -20.11 3.61 -8.50
C ALA A 67 -18.69 3.00 -8.52
N SER A 68 -17.68 3.80 -8.89
CA SER A 68 -16.27 3.41 -8.77
C SER A 68 -15.90 3.33 -7.28
N ARG A 69 -15.91 2.12 -6.71
CA ARG A 69 -15.63 1.84 -5.28
C ARG A 69 -14.17 2.12 -4.85
N ILE A 70 -13.36 2.71 -5.73
CA ILE A 70 -11.91 2.94 -5.52
C ILE A 70 -11.62 4.06 -4.51
N ALA A 71 -12.66 4.75 -3.99
CA ALA A 71 -12.54 5.75 -2.93
C ALA A 71 -13.12 5.32 -1.56
N ALA A 72 -13.63 4.09 -1.39
CA ALA A 72 -14.37 3.73 -0.17
C ALA A 72 -14.07 2.31 0.39
N GLN A 73 -12.81 1.90 0.42
CA GLN A 73 -12.33 0.94 1.44
C GLN A 73 -11.01 1.44 2.04
N ASN A 74 -11.12 2.48 2.87
CA ASN A 74 -10.42 2.37 4.15
C ASN A 74 -11.07 1.16 4.85
N HIS A 75 -10.33 0.06 5.01
CA HIS A 75 -10.72 -0.98 5.95
C HIS A 75 -10.44 -0.43 7.36
N PRO A 76 -11.44 -0.03 8.18
CA PRO A 76 -11.27 -0.20 9.60
C PRO A 76 -11.23 -1.70 9.85
N HIS A 77 -10.09 -2.18 10.36
CA HIS A 77 -9.94 -3.54 10.83
C HIS A 77 -10.87 -3.76 12.04
N ALA A 78 -12.13 -4.15 11.79
CA ALA A 78 -13.12 -4.40 12.83
C ALA A 78 -13.47 -5.89 12.87
N GLY A 79 -12.62 -6.66 13.55
CA GLY A 79 -12.83 -8.07 13.83
C GLY A 79 -11.99 -8.65 14.97
N ALA A 80 -11.18 -7.84 15.67
CA ALA A 80 -10.50 -8.24 16.89
C ALA A 80 -11.04 -7.42 18.06
N LYS A 81 -11.60 -8.14 19.03
CA LYS A 81 -12.18 -7.67 20.28
C LYS A 81 -11.26 -6.66 20.97
N SER A 82 -11.76 -5.50 21.41
CA SER A 82 -11.04 -4.66 22.39
C SER A 82 -10.97 -5.37 23.76
N PRO A 83 -10.10 -5.03 24.75
CA PRO A 83 -8.92 -4.12 24.81
C PRO A 83 -7.68 -4.87 25.45
N PRO A 84 -6.52 -4.26 25.87
CA PRO A 84 -6.42 -3.16 26.83
C PRO A 84 -5.66 -1.93 26.28
N THR A 85 -6.01 -0.78 26.84
CA THR A 85 -5.23 0.45 26.82
C THR A 85 -3.84 0.18 27.38
N VAL A 86 -2.78 0.50 26.64
CA VAL A 86 -1.43 0.59 27.22
C VAL A 86 -1.34 1.94 27.95
N SER A 87 -1.95 1.99 29.13
CA SER A 87 -1.51 2.85 30.22
C SER A 87 -0.78 1.96 31.21
N ASP A 88 0.41 1.49 30.82
CA ASP A 88 1.39 0.93 31.75
C ASP A 88 2.78 0.94 31.10
N LEU A 89 3.34 2.14 30.92
CA LEU A 89 4.78 2.33 30.95
C LEU A 89 5.08 3.75 31.44
N ALA A 90 4.67 4.02 32.67
CA ALA A 90 5.28 5.09 33.44
C ALA A 90 6.72 4.63 33.76
N VAL A 91 7.69 5.08 32.96
CA VAL A 91 9.09 5.11 33.39
C VAL A 91 9.34 6.51 33.91
N ASP A 92 9.34 6.60 35.24
CA ASP A 92 9.76 7.74 36.02
C ASP A 92 11.24 8.04 35.69
N VAL A 93 11.48 9.11 34.94
CA VAL A 93 12.80 9.76 34.83
C VAL A 93 12.55 11.26 34.84
N ASP A 94 12.20 11.79 36.01
CA ASP A 94 12.42 13.20 36.34
C ASP A 94 13.03 13.26 37.75
N ALA A 95 14.33 12.95 37.81
CA ALA A 95 15.19 13.30 38.93
C ALA A 95 16.63 13.48 38.42
N ALA A 96 16.99 14.74 38.21
CA ALA A 96 18.34 15.31 38.32
C ALA A 96 19.50 14.65 37.54
N GLU A 97 19.92 15.27 36.43
CA GLU A 97 21.22 15.97 36.27
C GLU A 97 21.33 16.56 34.84
N PRO A 98 21.66 17.86 34.65
CA PRO A 98 21.87 18.41 33.31
C PRO A 98 23.17 17.86 32.69
N PRO A 99 23.20 17.50 31.38
CA PRO A 99 24.41 17.03 30.74
C PRO A 99 25.45 18.15 30.62
N PRO A 100 26.76 17.83 30.74
CA PRO A 100 27.83 18.84 30.69
C PRO A 100 27.92 19.49 29.30
N HIS A 101 28.04 20.82 29.28
CA HIS A 101 28.24 21.60 28.05
C HIS A 101 29.61 21.26 27.42
N LEU A 102 29.62 20.52 26.30
CA LEU A 102 30.77 20.50 25.40
C LEU A 102 30.78 21.78 24.57
N SER A 103 31.73 22.67 24.84
CA SER A 103 32.04 23.85 24.06
C SER A 103 32.36 23.48 22.61
N ALA A 104 31.40 23.68 21.70
CA ALA A 104 31.66 23.72 20.27
C ALA A 104 32.18 25.11 19.91
N GLU A 105 33.51 25.25 19.95
CA GLU A 105 34.24 26.40 19.46
C GLU A 105 34.05 26.50 17.94
N MET A 106 33.28 27.49 17.48
CA MET A 106 33.19 27.86 16.06
C MET A 106 34.49 28.57 15.65
N PRO A 107 35.22 28.12 14.62
CA PRO A 107 36.33 28.91 14.09
C PRO A 107 35.75 30.11 13.32
N GLN A 108 35.90 31.30 13.88
CA GLN A 108 35.64 32.56 13.20
C GLN A 108 36.61 32.74 12.04
N GLN A 109 36.04 33.00 10.86
CA GLN A 109 36.78 33.51 9.71
C GLN A 109 37.37 34.88 10.06
N GLN A 110 38.69 34.96 10.05
CA GLN A 110 39.42 36.20 10.24
C GLN A 110 39.68 36.83 8.86
N GLU A 111 38.93 37.89 8.54
CA GLU A 111 39.35 38.86 7.54
C GLU A 111 40.70 39.45 7.94
N LYS A 112 41.64 39.55 6.98
CA LYS A 112 42.84 40.37 7.08
C LYS A 112 42.90 41.33 5.89
N PRO A 113 43.18 42.63 6.12
CA PRO A 113 43.29 43.62 5.08
C PRO A 113 44.68 43.60 4.43
N GLY A 114 44.73 43.99 3.16
CA GLY A 114 45.92 44.41 2.43
C GLY A 114 45.63 45.72 1.71
#